data_AF-A0A522AMZ9-F1
#
_entry.id   AF-A0A522AMZ9-F1
#
_cell.length_a   1.000
_cell.length_b   1.000
_cell.length_c   1.000
_cell.angle_alpha   90.00
_cell.angle_beta   90.00
_cell.angle_gamma   90.00
#
_symmetry.space_group_name_H-M   'P 1'
#
loop_
_entity.id
_entity.type
_entity.pdbx_description
1 polymer ?
#
loop_
_entity_poly.entity_id
_entity_poly.type
_entity_poly.pdbx_seq_one_letter_code
_entity_poly.pdbx_strand_id
1 'polypeptide(L)'
;DTGAKTSSINARNIESFTRDGKPWVRFELVLKNLQGQIRTLPLERPRLRSVLIKERDGKPGKRPVVALGLCFSGGLHEAEFTLADRTEFNYPVLLGRRFLAGIAVVDPQATYLTQPDCHVTSSGKAARGKTPGGKAAAPDPS
;
A
#
# COMPACT_ATOMS: atom_id res chain seq x y z
N ASP A 1 -7.61 -0.78 -7.87
CA ASP A 1 -7.36 -1.39 -9.19
C ASP A 1 -7.90 -2.82 -9.18
N THR A 2 -9.05 -3.02 -9.83
CA THR A 2 -9.70 -4.34 -9.93
C THR A 2 -8.98 -5.28 -10.91
N GLY A 3 -8.16 -4.76 -11.83
CA GLY A 3 -7.37 -5.55 -12.79
C GLY A 3 -6.13 -6.20 -12.16
N ALA A 4 -5.53 -5.56 -11.15
CA ALA A 4 -4.37 -6.11 -10.44
C ALA A 4 -4.76 -7.19 -9.40
N LYS A 5 -4.00 -8.31 -9.35
CA LYS A 5 -4.23 -9.36 -8.33
C LYS A 5 -3.77 -8.92 -6.94
N THR A 6 -2.54 -8.45 -6.86
CA THR A 6 -1.85 -8.06 -5.62
C THR A 6 -1.65 -6.55 -5.63
N SER A 7 -1.75 -5.92 -4.46
CA SER A 7 -1.43 -4.52 -4.28
C SER A 7 0.06 -4.25 -4.54
N SER A 8 0.40 -3.00 -4.86
CA SER A 8 1.80 -2.56 -4.99
C SER A 8 2.01 -1.22 -4.32
N ILE A 9 3.20 -1.01 -3.77
CA ILE A 9 3.57 0.22 -3.08
C ILE A 9 4.92 0.73 -3.60
N ASN A 10 5.02 2.06 -3.69
CA ASN A 10 6.24 2.75 -4.07
C ASN A 10 7.31 2.51 -3.00
N ALA A 11 8.39 1.85 -3.39
CA ALA A 11 9.51 1.53 -2.53
C ALA A 11 10.83 1.65 -3.27
N ARG A 12 11.86 2.16 -2.57
CA ARG A 12 13.24 2.31 -3.04
C ARG A 12 14.20 1.56 -2.13
N ASN A 13 15.47 1.47 -2.55
CA ASN A 13 16.57 0.85 -1.80
C ASN A 13 16.17 -0.57 -1.30
N ILE A 14 15.58 -1.34 -2.20
CA ILE A 14 15.03 -2.67 -1.89
C ILE A 14 16.18 -3.68 -1.88
N GLU A 15 16.54 -4.15 -0.69
CA GLU A 15 17.61 -5.13 -0.50
C GLU A 15 17.09 -6.38 0.21
N SER A 16 17.30 -7.54 -0.40
CA SER A 16 17.00 -8.83 0.23
C SER A 16 18.18 -9.27 1.10
N PHE A 17 17.88 -9.77 2.30
CA PHE A 17 18.89 -10.31 3.21
C PHE A 17 18.34 -11.50 4.00
N THR A 18 19.20 -12.19 4.74
CA THR A 18 18.81 -13.28 5.63
C THR A 18 18.97 -12.82 7.09
N ARG A 19 17.95 -13.06 7.91
CA ARG A 19 17.99 -12.85 9.37
C ARG A 19 17.42 -14.10 10.03
N ASP A 20 18.19 -14.68 10.94
CA ASP A 20 17.84 -15.91 11.67
C ASP A 20 17.42 -17.05 10.73
N GLY A 21 18.15 -17.21 9.62
CA GLY A 21 17.87 -18.24 8.59
C GLY A 21 16.62 -17.98 7.73
N LYS A 22 15.90 -16.88 7.94
CA LYS A 22 14.68 -16.54 7.19
C LYS A 22 14.95 -15.44 6.16
N PRO A 23 14.22 -15.42 5.03
CA PRO A 23 14.36 -14.35 4.04
C PRO A 23 13.65 -13.08 4.50
N TRP A 24 14.38 -11.97 4.47
CA TRP A 24 13.90 -10.62 4.79
C TRP A 24 14.17 -9.67 3.64
N VAL A 25 13.50 -8.52 3.68
CA VAL A 25 13.76 -7.40 2.79
C VAL A 25 13.75 -6.10 3.59
N ARG A 26 14.75 -5.25 3.33
CA ARG A 26 14.78 -3.86 3.77
C ARG A 26 14.47 -2.96 2.58
N PHE A 27 13.75 -1.89 2.83
CA PHE A 27 13.29 -0.98 1.79
C PHE A 27 12.86 0.34 2.41
N GLU A 28 12.73 1.35 1.56
CA GLU A 28 12.27 2.67 1.93
C GLU A 28 10.96 2.98 1.23
N LEU A 29 9.90 3.26 1.98
CA LEU A 29 8.66 3.79 1.41
C LEU A 29 8.83 5.27 1.13
N VAL A 30 8.53 5.69 -0.10
CA VAL A 30 8.54 7.10 -0.51
C VAL A 30 7.09 7.59 -0.53
N LEU A 31 6.73 8.36 0.49
CA LEU A 31 5.38 8.86 0.73
C LEU A 31 5.31 10.35 0.39
N LYS A 32 4.32 10.74 -0.42
CA LYS A 32 4.02 12.13 -0.73
C LYS A 32 2.74 12.53 -0.01
N ASN A 33 2.79 13.58 0.81
CA ASN A 33 1.58 14.11 1.45
C ASN A 33 0.79 15.03 0.48
N LEU A 34 -0.37 15.50 0.92
CA LEU A 34 -1.25 16.38 0.13
C LEU A 34 -0.58 17.72 -0.21
N GLN A 35 0.37 18.18 0.61
CA GLN A 35 1.18 19.38 0.40
C GLN A 35 2.37 19.15 -0.54
N GLY A 36 2.51 17.94 -1.09
CA GLY A 36 3.60 17.57 -1.99
C GLY A 36 4.94 17.30 -1.31
N GLN A 37 5.02 17.33 0.02
CA GLN A 37 6.22 17.01 0.75
C GLN A 37 6.48 15.51 0.69
N ILE A 38 7.74 15.17 0.38
CA ILE A 38 8.19 13.79 0.30
C ILE A 38 8.78 13.40 1.66
N ARG A 39 8.32 12.27 2.19
CA ARG A 39 8.88 11.62 3.36
C ARG A 39 9.28 10.20 3.01
N THR A 40 10.48 9.84 3.41
CA THR A 40 10.99 8.48 3.29
C THR A 40 10.83 7.75 4.62
N LEU A 41 10.34 6.52 4.59
CA LEU A 41 10.19 5.67 5.77
C LEU A 41 10.94 4.35 5.56
N PRO A 42 12.11 4.16 6.21
CA PRO A 42 12.84 2.90 6.16
C PRO A 42 12.12 1.81 6.96
N LEU A 43 11.98 0.63 6.37
CA LEU A 43 11.30 -0.52 6.96
C LEU A 43 12.05 -1.82 6.64
N GLU A 44 11.89 -2.80 7.53
CA GLU A 44 12.29 -4.18 7.31
C GLU A 44 11.11 -5.11 7.55
N ARG A 45 10.91 -6.08 6.65
CA ARG A 45 9.83 -7.07 6.75
C ARG A 45 10.30 -8.45 6.27
N PRO A 46 9.74 -9.54 6.82
CA PRO A 46 9.89 -10.86 6.23
C PRO A 46 9.42 -10.85 4.78
N ARG A 47 10.19 -11.49 3.89
CA ARG A 47 9.81 -11.63 2.48
C ARG A 47 8.87 -12.82 2.35
N LEU A 48 7.60 -12.56 2.01
CA LEU A 48 6.59 -13.60 1.86
C LEU A 48 6.83 -14.45 0.61
N ARG A 49 7.14 -13.79 -0.52
CA ARG A 49 7.46 -14.41 -1.81
C ARG A 49 8.11 -13.39 -2.74
N SER A 50 8.51 -13.84 -3.92
CA SER A 50 8.91 -12.99 -5.03
C SER A 50 7.97 -13.22 -6.21
N VAL A 51 7.57 -12.14 -6.89
CA VAL A 51 6.83 -12.21 -8.14
C VAL A 51 7.77 -11.92 -9.31
N LEU A 52 7.65 -12.71 -10.38
CA LEU A 52 8.34 -12.46 -11.63
C LEU A 52 7.57 -11.40 -12.41
N ILE A 53 8.27 -10.32 -12.75
CA ILE A 53 7.76 -9.27 -13.64
C ILE A 53 8.32 -9.58 -15.02
N LYS A 54 7.42 -9.86 -15.97
CA LYS A 54 7.80 -9.94 -17.38
C LYS A 54 8.12 -8.52 -17.85
N GLU A 55 9.39 -8.24 -18.08
CA GLU A 55 9.83 -7.04 -18.77
C GLU A 55 9.77 -7.31 -20.27
N ARG A 56 9.37 -6.32 -21.07
CA ARG A 56 9.19 -6.49 -22.52
C ARG A 56 10.49 -6.86 -23.24
N ASP A 57 11.63 -6.39 -22.73
CA ASP A 57 12.92 -6.44 -23.44
C ASP A 57 14.09 -6.90 -22.55
N GLY A 58 13.82 -7.59 -21.43
CA GLY A 58 14.85 -7.88 -20.40
C GLY A 58 14.65 -9.18 -19.61
N LYS A 59 15.65 -9.52 -18.77
CA LYS A 59 15.53 -10.62 -17.80
C LYS A 59 14.38 -10.30 -16.84
N PRO A 60 13.49 -11.25 -16.52
CA PRO A 60 12.38 -11.00 -15.62
C PRO A 60 12.85 -10.44 -14.27
N GLY A 61 12.44 -9.21 -13.95
CA GLY A 61 12.70 -8.61 -12.65
C GLY A 61 11.94 -9.35 -11.54
N LYS A 62 12.62 -9.73 -10.45
CA LYS A 62 11.96 -10.32 -9.27
C LYS A 62 11.62 -9.22 -8.28
N ARG A 63 10.33 -9.03 -7.98
CA ARG A 63 9.89 -8.08 -6.95
C ARG A 63 9.47 -8.81 -5.68
N PRO A 64 10.03 -8.47 -4.50
CA PRO A 64 9.61 -9.06 -3.24
C PRO A 64 8.20 -8.60 -2.85
N VAL A 65 7.48 -9.48 -2.15
CA VAL A 65 6.17 -9.22 -1.56
C VAL A 65 6.29 -9.25 -0.05
N VAL A 66 5.72 -8.25 0.61
CA VAL A 66 5.70 -8.09 2.07
C VAL A 66 4.27 -7.86 2.57
N ALA A 67 4.01 -8.16 3.85
CA ALA A 67 2.79 -7.74 4.54
C ALA A 67 3.01 -6.37 5.20
N LEU A 68 2.05 -5.45 5.02
CA LEU A 68 2.02 -4.15 5.67
C LEU A 68 0.62 -3.87 6.22
N GLY A 69 0.56 -3.17 7.36
CA GLY A 69 -0.68 -2.63 7.90
C GLY A 69 -1.10 -1.38 7.12
N LEU A 70 -2.38 -1.30 6.78
CA LEU A 70 -3.01 -0.17 6.08
C LEU A 70 -4.25 0.27 6.85
N CYS A 71 -4.34 1.57 7.11
CA CYS A 71 -5.60 2.19 7.51
C CYS A 71 -6.48 2.42 6.28
N PHE A 72 -7.67 1.83 6.26
CA PHE A 72 -8.62 1.98 5.16
C PHE A 72 -10.05 2.04 5.70
N SER A 73 -10.78 3.10 5.36
CA SER A 73 -12.19 3.29 5.79
C SER A 73 -12.42 3.12 7.30
N GLY A 74 -11.47 3.60 8.13
CA GLY A 74 -11.52 3.50 9.59
C GLY A 74 -11.13 2.12 10.17
N GLY A 75 -10.79 1.16 9.31
CA GLY A 75 -10.30 -0.16 9.69
C GLY A 75 -8.78 -0.29 9.51
N LEU A 76 -8.12 -0.99 10.43
CA LEU A 76 -6.75 -1.44 10.24
C LEU A 76 -6.75 -2.82 9.57
N HIS A 77 -6.12 -2.91 8.41
CA HIS A 77 -6.07 -4.12 7.60
C HIS A 77 -4.63 -4.52 7.33
N GLU A 78 -4.32 -5.81 7.41
CA GLU A 78 -3.07 -6.33 6.87
C GLU A 78 -3.25 -6.64 5.38
N ALA A 79 -2.32 -6.16 4.55
CA ALA A 79 -2.35 -6.37 3.11
C ALA A 79 -0.97 -6.72 2.57
N GLU A 80 -0.96 -7.54 1.53
CA GLU A 80 0.25 -7.90 0.82
C GLU A 80 0.57 -6.88 -0.28
N PHE A 81 1.79 -6.37 -0.29
CA PHE A 81 2.28 -5.43 -1.29
C PHE A 81 3.51 -5.97 -2.01
N THR A 82 3.48 -5.91 -3.33
CA THR A 82 4.70 -5.96 -4.14
C THR A 82 5.46 -4.65 -3.97
N LEU A 83 6.74 -4.74 -3.60
CA LEU A 83 7.63 -3.58 -3.56
C LEU A 83 8.09 -3.24 -4.98
N ALA A 84 7.80 -2.02 -5.45
CA ALA A 84 8.13 -1.57 -6.79
C ALA A 84 8.51 -0.10 -6.77
N ASP A 85 9.45 0.31 -7.64
CA ASP A 85 9.61 1.73 -7.94
C ASP A 85 8.42 2.20 -8.78
N ARG A 86 7.66 3.15 -8.22
CA ARG A 86 6.47 3.74 -8.85
C ARG A 86 6.62 5.26 -8.99
N THR A 87 7.85 5.77 -9.03
CA THR A 87 8.13 7.22 -9.10
C THR A 87 7.47 7.88 -10.32
N GLU A 88 7.40 7.18 -11.45
CA GLU A 88 6.78 7.65 -12.70
C GLU A 88 5.24 7.57 -12.70
N PHE A 89 4.62 7.11 -11.60
CA PHE A 89 3.16 6.93 -11.51
C PHE A 89 2.52 7.96 -10.58
N ASN A 90 1.31 8.39 -10.93
CA ASN A 90 0.53 9.38 -10.15
C ASN A 90 0.19 8.91 -8.74
N TYR A 91 0.03 7.59 -8.53
CA TYR A 91 -0.37 7.03 -7.24
C TYR A 91 0.74 6.13 -6.64
N PRO A 92 1.24 6.47 -5.43
CA PRO A 92 2.33 5.70 -4.78
C PRO A 92 1.85 4.36 -4.24
N VAL A 93 0.53 4.17 -4.07
CA VAL A 93 -0.09 2.92 -3.63
C VAL A 93 -1.13 2.51 -4.66
N LEU A 94 -1.16 1.23 -4.98
CA LEU A 94 -2.19 0.59 -5.79
C LEU A 94 -2.77 -0.57 -4.99
N LEU A 95 -4.08 -0.54 -4.73
CA LEU A 95 -4.79 -1.61 -4.04
C LEU A 95 -5.38 -2.58 -5.06
N GLY A 96 -4.91 -3.82 -5.03
CA GLY A 96 -5.36 -4.89 -5.93
C GLY A 96 -6.61 -5.59 -5.42
N ARG A 97 -7.24 -6.40 -6.29
CA ARG A 97 -8.49 -7.12 -5.98
C ARG A 97 -8.41 -8.06 -4.77
N ARG A 98 -7.23 -8.60 -4.43
CA ARG A 98 -7.07 -9.43 -3.22
C ARG A 98 -7.32 -8.65 -1.93
N PHE A 99 -6.91 -7.37 -1.88
CA PHE A 99 -7.21 -6.50 -0.74
C PHE A 99 -8.68 -6.08 -0.76
N LEU A 100 -9.20 -5.71 -1.92
CA LEU A 100 -10.56 -5.19 -2.06
C LEU A 100 -11.63 -6.26 -1.79
N ALA A 101 -11.33 -7.53 -2.03
CA ALA A 101 -12.25 -8.65 -1.82
C ALA A 101 -12.76 -8.68 -0.37
N GLY A 102 -14.07 -8.52 -0.20
CA GLY A 102 -14.73 -8.50 1.10
C GLY A 102 -14.54 -7.22 1.91
N ILE A 103 -13.81 -6.23 1.39
CA ILE A 103 -13.53 -4.95 2.05
C ILE A 103 -14.27 -3.78 1.37
N ALA A 104 -14.30 -3.76 0.03
CA ALA A 104 -14.89 -2.66 -0.71
C ALA A 104 -15.41 -3.06 -2.10
N VAL A 105 -16.41 -2.34 -2.59
CA VAL A 105 -16.83 -2.31 -4.00
C VAL A 105 -16.27 -1.04 -4.64
N VAL A 106 -15.78 -1.13 -5.87
CA VAL A 106 -15.21 0.01 -6.59
C VAL A 106 -16.23 0.59 -7.55
N ASP A 107 -16.60 1.85 -7.30
CA ASP A 107 -17.31 2.70 -8.26
C ASP A 107 -16.28 3.58 -9.01
N PRO A 108 -16.06 3.38 -10.32
CA PRO A 108 -15.10 4.17 -11.08
C PRO A 108 -15.54 5.63 -11.32
N GLN A 109 -16.81 5.98 -11.06
CA GLN A 109 -17.32 7.35 -11.19
C GLN A 109 -17.08 8.21 -9.95
N ALA A 110 -16.63 7.62 -8.84
CA ALA A 110 -16.49 8.31 -7.57
C ALA A 110 -15.05 8.28 -7.05
N THR A 111 -14.62 9.39 -6.43
CA THR A 111 -13.31 9.53 -5.79
C THR A 111 -13.47 10.08 -4.36
N TYR A 112 -12.47 9.86 -3.52
CA TYR A 112 -12.40 10.40 -2.14
C TYR A 112 -13.59 10.05 -1.22
N LEU A 113 -14.21 8.88 -1.41
CA LEU A 113 -15.37 8.43 -0.61
C LEU A 113 -15.05 8.04 0.84
N THR A 114 -13.77 7.87 1.19
CA THR A 114 -13.34 7.41 2.51
C THR A 114 -12.24 8.30 3.06
N GLN A 115 -12.24 8.50 4.38
CA GLN A 115 -11.12 9.12 5.08
C GLN A 115 -10.38 8.08 5.94
N PRO A 116 -9.06 8.26 6.15
CA PRO A 116 -8.33 7.46 7.10
C PRO A 116 -8.70 7.89 8.53
N ASP A 117 -9.61 7.15 9.16
CA ASP A 117 -9.99 7.35 10.57
C ASP A 117 -9.59 6.15 11.43
N CYS A 118 -8.30 5.82 11.42
CA CYS A 118 -7.77 4.78 12.30
C CYS A 118 -7.16 5.44 13.53
N HIS A 119 -7.83 5.31 14.65
CA HIS A 119 -7.23 5.63 15.94
C HIS A 119 -6.17 4.56 16.25
N VAL A 120 -4.91 4.90 16.04
CA VAL A 120 -3.79 4.06 16.51
C VAL A 120 -3.69 4.26 18.02
N THR A 121 -4.42 3.46 18.79
CA THR A 121 -4.17 3.37 20.24
C THR A 121 -2.84 2.66 20.44
N SER A 122 -1.98 3.20 21.30
CA SER A 122 -0.62 2.69 21.60
C SER A 122 -0.57 1.28 22.21
N SER A 123 -1.70 0.60 22.34
CA SER A 123 -1.83 -0.80 22.70
C SER A 123 -2.53 -1.55 21.56
N GLY A 124 -1.88 -2.57 21.01
CA GLY A 124 -2.26 -3.24 19.76
C GLY A 124 -3.57 -4.03 19.81
N LYS A 125 -4.71 -3.34 19.91
CA LYS A 125 -6.05 -3.85 19.62
C LYS A 125 -6.86 -2.78 18.88
N ALA A 126 -7.34 -3.13 17.70
CA ALA A 126 -8.22 -2.28 16.91
C ALA A 126 -9.58 -2.15 17.61
N ALA A 127 -9.95 -0.92 17.98
CA ALA A 127 -11.34 -0.58 18.32
C ALA A 127 -12.10 -0.26 17.03
N ARG A 128 -13.33 -0.77 16.88
CA ARG A 128 -14.20 -0.47 15.74
C ARG A 128 -14.62 1.00 15.80
N GLY A 129 -14.16 1.80 14.83
CA GLY A 129 -14.54 3.21 14.68
C GLY A 129 -16.02 3.36 14.34
N LYS A 130 -16.68 4.31 15.01
CA LYS A 130 -18.09 4.68 14.83
C LYS A 130 -18.18 5.68 13.69
N THR A 131 -19.05 5.44 12.70
CA THR A 131 -19.25 6.29 11.52
C THR A 131 -19.64 7.72 11.89
N PRO A 132 -18.92 8.76 11.43
CA PRO A 132 -19.48 10.10 11.34
C PRO A 132 -20.09 10.31 9.96
N GLY A 133 -21.40 10.57 9.92
CA GLY A 133 -22.05 11.16 8.76
C GLY A 133 -21.60 12.61 8.59
N GLY A 134 -21.21 12.99 7.37
CA GLY A 134 -20.88 14.37 7.05
C GLY A 134 -20.33 14.51 5.63
N LYS A 135 -21.11 15.15 4.75
CA LYS A 135 -20.72 15.53 3.38
C LYS A 135 -19.39 16.29 3.39
N ALA A 136 -18.42 15.85 2.60
CA ALA A 136 -17.27 16.65 2.21
C ALA A 136 -17.39 16.99 0.71
N ALA A 137 -17.42 18.29 0.41
CA ALA A 137 -17.28 18.81 -0.94
C ALA A 137 -15.82 18.64 -1.40
N ALA A 138 -15.63 18.14 -2.61
CA ALA A 138 -14.32 17.94 -3.22
C ALA A 138 -13.74 19.27 -3.74
N PRO A 139 -12.42 19.51 -3.60
CA PRO A 139 -11.72 20.44 -4.47
C PRO A 139 -11.42 19.79 -5.82
N ASP A 140 -11.77 20.50 -6.88
CA ASP A 140 -11.58 20.16 -8.29
C ASP A 140 -10.09 20.28 -8.69
N PRO A 141 -9.45 19.24 -9.27
CA PRO A 141 -8.12 19.38 -9.85
C PRO A 141 -8.21 19.50 -11.37
N SER A 142 -8.01 20.73 -11.87
CA SER A 142 -7.51 20.97 -13.24
C SER A 142 -6.08 20.49 -13.40
#